data_AF-A0A060BLX6-F1
#
_entry.id   AF-A0A060BLX6-F1
#
_cell.length_a   1.000
_cell.length_b   1.000
_cell.length_c   1.000
_cell.angle_alpha   90.00
_cell.angle_beta   90.00
_cell.angle_gamma   90.00
#
_symmetry.space_group_name_H-M   'P 1'
#
loop_
_entity.id
_entity.type
_entity.pdbx_description
1 polymer ?
#
loop_
_entity_poly.entity_id
_entity_poly.type
_entity_poly.pdbx_seq_one_letter_code
_entity_poly.pdbx_strand_id
1 'polypeptide(L)'
;GISASETPGTYPPYDIGIKMNIFVQNSSGQPFVGKVWNRESTVWPDFTDPNTVDYWTLMLKNFHEQVAYDGAWIDMNEPSNFLSGSFNGCPKSPLESPPYVPAVDGGYLNYKTMCMTAKHKAGLHYDVH
;
A
#
# COMPACT_ATOMS: atom_id res chain seq x y z
N GLY A 1 -1.99 5.38 1.64
CA GLY A 1 -2.37 4.19 2.45
C GLY A 1 -3.73 4.38 3.08
N ILE A 2 -4.39 3.30 3.48
CA ILE A 2 -5.73 3.23 4.09
C ILE A 2 -5.62 2.49 5.44
N SER A 3 -6.30 2.98 6.49
CA SER A 3 -6.32 2.30 7.81
C SER A 3 -6.97 0.92 7.69
N ALA A 4 -6.34 -0.12 8.21
CA ALA A 4 -6.82 -1.51 8.18
C ALA A 4 -7.12 -2.08 9.59
N SER A 5 -7.22 -1.21 10.59
CA SER A 5 -7.45 -1.56 12.00
C SER A 5 -8.82 -1.14 12.52
N GLU A 6 -9.64 -0.53 11.68
CA GLU A 6 -10.98 -0.11 12.08
C GLU A 6 -11.92 -1.32 12.19
N THR A 7 -12.97 -1.19 13.00
CA THR A 7 -14.01 -2.22 13.13
C THR A 7 -14.63 -2.50 11.75
N PRO A 8 -14.83 -3.78 11.36
CA PRO A 8 -15.43 -4.11 10.07
C PRO A 8 -16.78 -3.42 9.87
N GLY A 9 -16.97 -2.78 8.72
CA GLY A 9 -18.19 -2.03 8.38
C GLY A 9 -18.25 -0.60 8.94
N THR A 10 -17.24 -0.14 9.68
CA THR A 10 -17.20 1.24 10.21
C THR A 10 -16.26 2.15 9.45
N TYR A 11 -15.51 1.65 8.47
CA TYR A 11 -14.54 2.45 7.72
C TYR A 11 -14.64 2.14 6.22
N PRO A 12 -15.55 2.82 5.51
CA PRO A 12 -15.83 2.57 4.10
C PRO A 12 -14.60 2.49 3.18
N PRO A 13 -13.56 3.33 3.32
CA PRO A 13 -12.37 3.21 2.49
C PRO A 13 -11.73 1.82 2.56
N TYR A 14 -11.61 1.23 3.75
CA TYR A 14 -11.08 -0.12 3.89
C TYR A 14 -12.09 -1.19 3.44
N ASP A 15 -13.33 -1.09 3.91
CA ASP A 15 -14.36 -2.10 3.65
C ASP A 15 -14.65 -2.25 2.14
N ILE A 16 -14.70 -1.15 1.40
CA ILE A 16 -14.92 -1.15 -0.06
C ILE A 16 -13.68 -1.67 -0.77
N GLY A 17 -12.47 -1.23 -0.36
CA GLY A 17 -11.23 -1.71 -0.96
C GLY A 17 -11.02 -3.21 -0.81
N ILE A 18 -11.39 -3.78 0.34
CA ILE A 18 -11.41 -5.24 0.56
C ILE A 18 -12.40 -5.91 -0.38
N LYS A 19 -13.64 -5.41 -0.49
CA LYS A 19 -14.68 -5.98 -1.38
C LYS A 19 -14.28 -5.95 -2.85
N MET A 20 -13.56 -4.91 -3.27
CA MET A 20 -13.05 -4.77 -4.64
C MET A 20 -11.74 -5.53 -4.88
N ASN A 21 -11.11 -6.05 -3.81
CA ASN A 21 -9.80 -6.73 -3.85
C ASN A 21 -8.72 -5.90 -4.56
N ILE A 22 -8.60 -4.62 -4.20
CA ILE A 22 -7.71 -3.64 -4.86
C ILE A 22 -6.44 -3.31 -4.08
N PHE A 23 -6.20 -3.95 -2.94
CA PHE A 23 -4.99 -3.67 -2.16
C PHE A 23 -3.80 -4.48 -2.66
N VAL A 24 -2.62 -3.86 -2.63
CA VAL A 24 -1.35 -4.56 -2.84
C VAL A 24 -1.30 -5.75 -1.89
N GLN A 25 -0.93 -6.92 -2.41
CA GLN A 25 -0.93 -8.17 -1.64
C GLN A 25 0.49 -8.50 -1.18
N ASN A 26 0.60 -9.20 -0.04
CA ASN A 26 1.84 -9.83 0.36
C ASN A 26 2.08 -11.13 -0.44
N SER A 27 3.20 -11.82 -0.15
CA SER A 27 3.55 -13.07 -0.84
C SER A 27 2.51 -14.18 -0.65
N SER A 28 1.72 -14.19 0.44
CA SER A 28 0.65 -15.16 0.71
C SER A 28 -0.70 -14.81 0.07
N GLY A 29 -0.81 -13.68 -0.63
CA GLY A 29 -2.04 -13.24 -1.31
C GLY A 29 -3.04 -12.51 -0.41
N GLN A 30 -2.65 -12.17 0.82
CA GLN A 30 -3.43 -11.30 1.70
C GLN A 30 -3.02 -9.84 1.49
N PRO A 31 -3.84 -8.84 1.85
CA PRO A 31 -3.42 -7.43 1.80
C PRO A 31 -2.08 -7.21 2.52
N PHE A 32 -1.18 -6.47 1.90
CA PHE A 32 0.08 -6.09 2.50
C PHE A 32 -0.17 -5.09 3.64
N VAL A 33 0.26 -5.44 4.85
CA VAL A 33 0.04 -4.64 6.06
C VAL A 33 1.36 -4.05 6.54
N GLY A 34 1.40 -2.74 6.68
CA GLY A 34 2.54 -1.98 7.19
C GLY A 34 2.07 -0.81 8.05
N LYS A 35 2.86 0.26 8.10
CA LYS A 35 2.60 1.36 9.03
C LYS A 35 2.87 2.73 8.43
N VAL A 36 1.89 3.63 8.54
CA VAL A 36 2.08 5.09 8.43
C VAL A 36 1.31 5.80 9.56
N TRP A 37 0.82 7.01 9.30
CA TRP A 37 0.23 7.94 10.26
C TRP A 37 -0.98 7.44 11.05
N ASN A 38 -1.77 6.50 10.52
CA ASN A 38 -2.96 5.99 11.21
C ASN A 38 -2.57 5.15 12.45
N ARG A 39 -3.54 4.81 13.31
CA ARG A 39 -3.25 4.30 14.67
C ARG A 39 -2.51 2.98 14.74
N GLU A 40 -2.91 1.97 13.97
CA GLU A 40 -2.33 0.62 14.08
C GLU A 40 -1.75 0.14 12.76
N SER A 41 -2.57 -0.15 11.75
CA SER A 41 -2.14 -0.85 10.54
C SER A 41 -2.59 -0.16 9.25
N THR A 42 -1.74 -0.17 8.22
CA THR A 42 -2.03 0.45 6.92
C THR A 42 -1.98 -0.58 5.81
N VAL A 43 -2.91 -0.50 4.86
CA VAL A 43 -2.85 -1.17 3.56
C VAL A 43 -2.75 -0.14 2.43
N TRP A 44 -2.32 -0.55 1.24
CA TRP A 44 -2.12 0.36 0.11
C TRP A 44 -2.99 -0.06 -1.08
N PRO A 45 -3.82 0.86 -1.62
CA PRO A 45 -4.46 0.65 -2.91
C PRO A 45 -3.40 0.43 -3.99
N ASP A 46 -3.64 -0.56 -4.85
CA ASP A 46 -2.77 -0.85 -5.99
C ASP A 46 -3.24 -0.06 -7.21
N PHE A 47 -2.61 1.07 -7.48
CA PHE A 47 -2.95 1.93 -8.62
C PHE A 47 -2.60 1.32 -9.99
N THR A 48 -1.98 0.13 -10.03
CA THR A 48 -1.81 -0.63 -11.26
C THR A 48 -3.04 -1.49 -11.61
N ASP A 49 -3.96 -1.70 -10.65
CA ASP A 49 -5.26 -2.31 -10.93
C ASP A 49 -6.24 -1.24 -11.45
N PRO A 50 -6.86 -1.43 -12.63
CA PRO A 50 -7.79 -0.44 -13.19
C PRO A 50 -9.01 -0.17 -12.30
N ASN A 51 -9.44 -1.14 -11.48
CA ASN A 51 -10.57 -0.96 -10.55
C ASN A 51 -10.22 0.01 -9.40
N THR A 52 -8.92 0.22 -9.12
CA THR A 52 -8.48 1.16 -8.08
C THR A 52 -8.82 2.60 -8.46
N VAL A 53 -8.87 2.94 -9.76
CA VAL A 53 -9.25 4.28 -10.22
C VAL A 53 -10.72 4.58 -9.88
N ASP A 54 -11.61 3.62 -10.11
CA ASP A 54 -13.04 3.74 -9.77
C ASP A 54 -13.23 3.86 -8.25
N TYR A 55 -12.52 3.03 -7.48
CA TYR A 55 -12.49 3.11 -6.02
C TYR A 55 -12.03 4.48 -5.54
N TRP A 56 -10.89 4.96 -6.03
CA TRP A 56 -10.28 6.20 -5.58
C TRP A 56 -11.14 7.42 -5.93
N THR A 57 -11.73 7.41 -7.13
CA THR A 57 -12.67 8.45 -7.58
C THR A 57 -13.91 8.47 -6.69
N LEU A 58 -14.46 7.31 -6.34
CA LEU A 58 -15.60 7.22 -5.41
C LEU A 58 -15.25 7.76 -4.02
N MET A 59 -14.06 7.43 -3.49
CA MET A 59 -13.64 7.92 -2.17
C MET A 59 -13.50 9.45 -2.17
N LEU A 60 -12.84 10.00 -3.19
CA LEU A 60 -12.69 11.44 -3.37
C LEU A 60 -14.05 12.14 -3.49
N LYS A 61 -14.95 11.62 -4.34
CA LYS A 61 -16.30 12.16 -4.53
C LYS A 61 -17.10 12.18 -3.22
N ASN A 62 -17.16 11.06 -2.52
CA ASN A 62 -17.94 10.94 -1.27
C ASN A 62 -17.41 11.88 -0.18
N PHE A 63 -16.10 12.14 -0.14
CA PHE A 63 -15.54 13.12 0.79
C PHE A 63 -15.78 14.56 0.32
N HIS A 64 -15.73 14.82 -0.98
CA HIS A 64 -16.03 16.13 -1.55
C HIS A 64 -17.47 16.58 -1.28
N GLU A 65 -18.43 15.66 -1.30
CA GLU A 65 -19.84 15.91 -0.94
C GLU A 65 -19.99 16.36 0.53
N GLN A 66 -19.04 16.03 1.41
CA GLN A 66 -19.02 16.47 2.80
C GLN A 66 -18.18 17.73 2.99
N VAL A 67 -17.08 17.86 2.25
CA VAL A 67 -16.14 18.98 2.31
C VAL A 67 -15.71 19.32 0.88
N ALA A 68 -16.22 20.42 0.32
CA ALA A 68 -15.91 20.85 -1.04
C ALA A 68 -14.48 21.39 -1.16
N TYR A 69 -13.51 20.48 -1.34
CA TYR A 69 -12.11 20.82 -1.60
C TYR A 69 -11.85 20.99 -3.10
N ASP A 70 -10.96 21.90 -3.47
CA ASP A 70 -10.66 22.20 -4.89
C ASP A 70 -9.44 21.46 -5.45
N GLY A 71 -8.74 20.69 -4.61
CA GLY A 71 -7.58 19.91 -5.00
C GLY A 71 -7.15 18.92 -3.93
N ALA A 72 -6.32 17.96 -4.32
CA ALA A 72 -5.78 16.94 -3.42
C ALA A 72 -4.24 17.00 -3.45
N TRP A 73 -3.63 17.19 -2.28
CA TRP A 73 -2.21 16.92 -2.10
C TRP A 73 -2.05 15.44 -1.77
N ILE A 74 -1.41 14.70 -2.68
CA ILE A 74 -1.06 13.29 -2.51
C ILE A 74 0.38 13.18 -2.00
N ASP A 75 0.54 12.55 -0.85
CA ASP A 75 1.82 12.42 -0.14
C ASP A 75 2.04 10.95 0.27
N MET A 76 3.28 10.62 0.66
CA MET A 76 3.70 9.28 1.11
C MET A 76 3.56 8.20 0.01
N ASN A 77 3.75 8.57 -1.25
CA ASN A 77 3.43 7.79 -2.43
C ASN A 77 4.65 7.19 -3.14
N GLU A 78 5.80 7.14 -2.49
CA GLU A 78 6.98 6.41 -2.96
C GLU A 78 6.74 4.91 -3.23
N PRO A 79 5.97 4.11 -2.45
CA PRO A 79 5.17 4.37 -1.25
C PRO A 79 5.97 4.27 0.06
N SER A 80 5.90 5.34 0.87
CA SER A 80 6.55 5.37 2.18
C SER A 80 5.87 4.45 3.20
N ASN A 81 6.70 3.87 4.06
CA ASN A 81 6.34 2.99 5.16
C ASN A 81 7.27 3.29 6.36
N PHE A 82 6.72 3.35 7.57
CA PHE A 82 7.52 3.56 8.77
C PHE A 82 8.35 2.34 9.14
N LEU A 83 7.94 1.17 8.66
CA LEU A 83 8.67 -0.09 8.70
C LEU A 83 9.51 -0.24 7.42
N SER A 84 10.47 -1.15 7.47
CA SER A 84 11.15 -1.65 6.27
C SER A 84 10.56 -3.03 5.94
N GLY A 85 9.59 -3.07 5.02
CA GLY A 85 8.76 -4.25 4.78
C GLY A 85 7.49 -4.28 5.65
N SER A 86 7.15 -5.46 6.20
CA SER A 86 5.96 -5.63 7.05
C SER A 86 6.32 -5.68 8.54
N PHE A 87 5.32 -5.76 9.41
CA PHE A 87 5.52 -5.99 10.86
C PHE A 87 6.35 -7.24 11.18
N ASN A 88 6.30 -8.25 10.30
CA ASN A 88 7.03 -9.50 10.44
C ASN A 88 8.24 -9.58 9.51
N GLY A 89 8.69 -8.44 8.97
CA GLY A 89 9.74 -8.38 7.95
C GLY A 89 9.25 -8.84 6.57
N CYS A 90 10.17 -9.36 5.75
CA CYS A 90 9.90 -9.84 4.39
C CYS A 90 10.34 -11.29 4.23
N PRO A 91 9.72 -12.05 3.29
CA PRO A 91 10.09 -13.43 3.05
C PRO A 91 11.54 -13.52 2.53
N LYS A 92 12.23 -14.63 2.83
CA LYS A 92 13.55 -14.88 2.24
C LYS A 92 13.40 -15.14 0.75
N SER A 93 13.90 -14.22 -0.06
CA SER A 93 13.84 -14.28 -1.52
C SER A 93 15.03 -13.54 -2.13
N PRO A 94 15.55 -13.99 -3.29
CA PRO A 94 16.54 -13.23 -4.06
C PRO A 94 16.08 -11.80 -4.43
N LEU A 95 14.78 -11.51 -4.38
CA LEU A 95 14.24 -10.17 -4.63
C LEU A 95 14.41 -9.24 -3.43
N GLU A 96 14.33 -9.76 -2.20
CA GLU A 96 14.58 -8.96 -0.99
C GLU A 96 16.08 -8.81 -0.69
N SER A 97 16.91 -9.68 -1.26
CA SER A 97 18.37 -9.69 -1.09
C SER A 97 19.05 -10.06 -2.41
N PRO A 98 19.00 -9.16 -3.42
CA PRO A 98 19.56 -9.41 -4.73
C PRO A 98 21.09 -9.44 -4.69
N PRO A 99 21.76 -10.05 -5.69
CA PRO A 99 23.22 -10.12 -5.75
C PRO A 99 23.88 -8.74 -5.86
N TYR A 100 23.15 -7.72 -6.32
CA TYR A 100 23.57 -6.34 -6.34
C TYR A 100 22.45 -5.46 -5.76
N VAL A 101 22.77 -4.69 -4.73
CA VAL A 101 21.90 -3.65 -4.16
C VAL A 101 22.55 -2.30 -4.51
N PRO A 102 21.87 -1.39 -5.22
CA PRO A 102 22.34 -0.03 -5.40
C PRO A 102 22.56 0.67 -4.05
N ALA A 103 23.26 1.81 -4.04
CA ALA A 103 23.47 2.61 -2.83
C ALA A 103 22.21 3.36 -2.37
N VAL A 104 21.11 2.62 -2.13
CA VAL A 104 19.88 3.12 -1.53
C VAL A 104 20.09 3.35 -0.04
N ASP A 105 19.32 4.29 0.53
CA ASP A 105 19.36 4.53 1.97
C ASP A 105 18.97 3.25 2.75
N GLY A 106 19.53 3.09 3.95
CA GLY A 106 19.37 1.88 4.75
C GLY A 106 20.08 0.62 4.24
N GLY A 107 20.49 0.57 2.96
CA GLY A 107 21.26 -0.54 2.37
C GLY A 107 20.44 -1.77 1.96
N TYR A 108 19.12 -1.64 1.86
CA TYR A 108 18.22 -2.69 1.38
C TYR A 108 17.01 -2.07 0.68
N LEU A 109 16.50 -2.74 -0.36
CA LEU A 109 15.48 -2.18 -1.26
C LEU A 109 14.14 -1.90 -0.57
N ASN A 110 13.79 -2.68 0.47
CA ASN A 110 12.57 -2.48 1.24
C ASN A 110 12.71 -1.43 2.35
N TYR A 111 13.82 -0.65 2.39
CA TYR A 111 14.02 0.38 3.41
C TYR A 111 12.92 1.43 3.31
N LYS A 112 12.17 1.59 4.40
CA LYS A 112 11.05 2.55 4.49
C LYS A 112 9.99 2.38 3.39
N THR A 113 9.85 1.17 2.85
CA THR A 113 8.81 0.83 1.87
C THR A 113 8.29 -0.61 2.08
N MET A 114 7.64 -1.21 1.07
CA MET A 114 7.09 -2.57 1.12
C MET A 114 8.15 -3.65 0.85
N CYS A 115 7.78 -4.91 1.10
CA CYS A 115 8.58 -6.03 0.63
C CYS A 115 8.63 -6.05 -0.90
N MET A 116 9.79 -6.33 -1.48
CA MET A 116 9.99 -6.43 -2.93
C MET A 116 9.13 -7.53 -3.57
N THR A 117 8.80 -8.55 -2.78
CA THR A 117 7.90 -9.66 -3.14
C THR A 117 6.41 -9.33 -3.01
N ALA A 118 6.04 -8.12 -2.58
CA ALA A 118 4.65 -7.68 -2.60
C ALA A 118 4.13 -7.68 -4.04
N LYS A 119 2.84 -8.00 -4.20
CA LYS A 119 2.20 -8.25 -5.50
C LYS A 119 1.23 -7.14 -5.81
N HIS A 120 1.49 -6.49 -6.93
CA HIS A 120 0.59 -5.61 -7.64
C HIS A 120 -0.06 -6.38 -8.80
N LYS A 121 -1.11 -5.82 -9.38
CA LYS A 121 -1.77 -6.33 -10.57
C LYS A 121 -0.82 -6.36 -11.76
N ALA A 122 0.02 -5.34 -11.91
CA ALA A 122 1.00 -5.24 -12.99
C ALA A 122 2.27 -6.06 -12.77
N GLY A 123 2.57 -6.52 -11.55
CA GLY A 123 3.81 -7.24 -11.27
C GLY A 123 4.22 -7.27 -9.80
N LEU A 124 5.46 -7.65 -9.54
CA LEU A 124 6.03 -7.60 -8.20
C LEU A 124 6.46 -6.17 -7.88
N HIS A 125 6.38 -5.78 -6.61
CA HIS A 125 6.81 -4.46 -6.16
C HIS A 125 8.27 -4.17 -6.52
N TYR A 126 9.13 -5.19 -6.56
CA TYR A 126 10.49 -5.09 -7.10
C TYR A 126 10.56 -4.41 -8.47
N ASP A 127 9.60 -4.68 -9.36
CA ASP A 127 9.57 -4.19 -10.73
C ASP A 127 8.80 -2.87 -10.87
N VAL A 128 7.86 -2.59 -9.96
CA VAL A 128 6.88 -1.50 -10.07
C VAL A 128 6.92 -0.49 -8.92
N HIS A 129 7.95 -0.56 -8.07
CA HIS A 129 8.21 0.42 -7.02
C HIS A 129 8.34 1.83 -7.61
#